data_AF-A0A2E4NI00-F1
#
_entry.id   AF-A0A2E4NI00-F1
#
_cell.length_a   1.000
_cell.length_b   1.000
_cell.length_c   1.000
_cell.angle_alpha   90.00
_cell.angle_beta   90.00
_cell.angle_gamma   90.00
#
_symmetry.space_group_name_H-M   'P 1'
#
loop_
_entity.id
_entity.type
_entity.pdbx_description
1 polymer ?
#
loop_
_entity_poly.entity_id
_entity_poly.type
_entity_poly.pdbx_seq_one_letter_code
_entity_poly.pdbx_strand_id
1 'polypeptide(L)'
;MLNLPKPPVTKTKKPSWKTIAKLYKEGLLQVFGDPENPDEYLVKALKRDVHKGSEAPGQWSPHSILEIYCEGGIPNATDINEFPPMPEFGFAGGCSYNSDQWAKVDQYVNQTLALQGYAEQVYHEPYNNAVVNIGWS
;
A
#
# COMPACT_ATOMS: atom_id res chain seq x y z
N MET A 1 18.91 -3.01 -17.09
CA MET A 1 17.46 -2.76 -16.97
C MET A 1 16.95 -2.32 -18.32
N LEU A 2 15.94 -2.99 -18.88
CA LEU A 2 15.29 -2.57 -20.13
C LEU A 2 14.45 -1.32 -19.82
N ASN A 3 14.78 -0.20 -20.47
CA ASN A 3 14.00 1.04 -20.39
C ASN A 3 12.77 0.87 -21.27
N LEU A 4 11.68 0.33 -20.71
CA LEU A 4 10.41 0.26 -21.41
C LEU A 4 9.86 1.68 -21.60
N PRO A 5 9.35 2.03 -22.78
CA PRO A 5 8.73 3.33 -23.01
C PRO A 5 7.55 3.52 -22.05
N LYS A 6 7.45 4.70 -21.44
CA LYS A 6 6.31 5.05 -20.57
C LYS A 6 5.01 4.93 -21.39
N PRO A 7 3.95 4.31 -20.84
CA PRO A 7 2.66 4.25 -21.51
C PRO A 7 2.17 5.67 -21.87
N PRO A 8 1.48 5.85 -23.01
CA PRO A 8 0.92 7.15 -23.37
C PRO A 8 -0.13 7.57 -22.34
N VAL A 9 -0.05 8.82 -21.87
CA VAL A 9 -1.07 9.42 -21.01
C VAL A 9 -2.31 9.69 -21.86
N THR A 10 -3.44 9.13 -21.44
CA THR A 10 -4.72 9.26 -22.16
C THR A 10 -5.82 9.88 -21.31
N LYS A 11 -5.62 9.98 -19.99
CA LYS A 11 -6.58 10.55 -19.05
C LYS A 11 -6.09 11.90 -18.53
N THR A 12 -7.02 12.84 -18.43
CA THR A 12 -6.77 14.22 -17.98
C THR A 12 -7.34 14.51 -16.58
N LYS A 13 -8.15 13.59 -16.06
CA LYS A 13 -8.72 13.67 -14.71
C LYS A 13 -8.02 12.68 -13.81
N LYS A 14 -7.79 13.10 -12.57
CA LYS A 14 -7.31 12.23 -11.50
C LYS A 14 -8.21 11.00 -11.35
N PRO A 15 -7.64 9.82 -11.03
CA PRO A 15 -8.40 8.65 -10.64
C PRO A 15 -9.35 8.96 -9.47
N SER A 16 -10.50 8.31 -9.44
CA SER A 16 -11.39 8.40 -8.28
C SER A 16 -10.72 7.79 -7.04
N TRP A 17 -11.06 8.27 -5.84
CA TRP A 17 -10.55 7.68 -4.60
C TRP A 17 -10.87 6.17 -4.50
N LYS A 18 -12.01 5.72 -5.05
CA LYS A 18 -12.39 4.30 -5.09
C LYS A 18 -11.42 3.48 -5.96
N THR A 19 -10.95 4.07 -7.06
CA THR A 19 -9.90 3.46 -7.89
C THR A 19 -8.62 3.31 -7.10
N ILE A 20 -8.18 4.37 -6.40
CA ILE A 20 -6.98 4.32 -5.56
C ILE A 20 -7.14 3.29 -4.44
N ALA A 21 -8.29 3.28 -3.75
CA ALA A 21 -8.58 2.30 -2.69
C ALA A 21 -8.54 0.87 -3.21
N LYS A 22 -9.10 0.61 -4.39
CA LYS A 22 -9.04 -0.72 -5.02
C LYS A 22 -7.58 -1.12 -5.28
N LEU A 23 -6.80 -0.25 -5.92
CA LEU A 23 -5.41 -0.54 -6.28
C LEU A 23 -4.52 -0.73 -5.04
N TYR A 24 -4.70 0.07 -3.99
CA TYR A 24 -3.96 -0.13 -2.73
C TYR A 24 -4.32 -1.44 -2.04
N LYS A 25 -5.60 -1.85 -2.05
CA LYS A 25 -5.99 -3.16 -1.50
C LYS A 25 -5.34 -4.30 -2.28
N GLU A 26 -5.31 -4.20 -3.61
CA GLU A 26 -4.65 -5.19 -4.47
C GLU A 26 -3.13 -5.22 -4.22
N GLY A 27 -2.47 -4.06 -4.16
CA GLY A 27 -1.04 -3.96 -3.89
C GLY A 27 -0.68 -4.46 -2.49
N LEU A 28 -1.47 -4.13 -1.46
CA LEU A 28 -1.28 -4.62 -0.09
C LEU A 28 -1.40 -6.15 -0.02
N LEU A 29 -2.36 -6.75 -0.71
CA LEU A 29 -2.47 -8.20 -0.80
C LEU A 29 -1.29 -8.83 -1.55
N GLN A 30 -0.79 -8.18 -2.59
CA GLN A 30 0.34 -8.71 -3.37
C GLN A 30 1.68 -8.61 -2.61
N VAL A 31 1.85 -7.59 -1.79
CA VAL A 31 3.12 -7.33 -1.07
C VAL A 31 3.15 -8.00 0.29
N PHE A 32 2.04 -7.95 1.04
CA PHE A 32 1.96 -8.46 2.41
C PHE A 32 1.15 -9.75 2.55
N GLY A 33 0.32 -10.09 1.57
CA GLY A 33 -0.42 -11.35 1.56
C GLY A 33 0.33 -12.45 0.81
N ASP A 34 -0.23 -13.65 0.87
CA ASP A 34 0.15 -14.76 -0.01
C ASP A 34 -0.83 -14.81 -1.20
N PRO A 35 -0.36 -14.64 -2.45
CA PRO A 35 -1.21 -14.72 -3.64
C PRO A 35 -1.87 -16.09 -3.84
N GLU A 36 -1.25 -17.16 -3.34
CA GLU A 36 -1.75 -18.53 -3.44
C GLU A 36 -2.71 -18.87 -2.29
N ASN A 37 -2.52 -18.24 -1.13
CA ASN A 37 -3.32 -18.44 0.08
C ASN A 37 -3.73 -17.09 0.69
N PRO A 38 -4.75 -16.40 0.14
CA PRO A 38 -5.11 -15.07 0.57
C PRO A 38 -5.46 -15.05 2.06
N ASP A 39 -4.67 -14.31 2.84
CA ASP A 39 -4.86 -14.16 4.28
C ASP A 39 -6.23 -13.53 4.58
N GLU A 40 -7.14 -14.34 5.13
CA GLU A 40 -8.49 -13.90 5.46
C GLU A 40 -8.51 -12.71 6.44
N TYR A 41 -7.53 -12.61 7.34
CA TYR A 41 -7.45 -11.50 8.29
C TYR A 41 -7.10 -10.21 7.57
N LEU A 42 -6.05 -10.23 6.72
CA LEU A 42 -5.69 -9.08 5.91
C LEU A 42 -6.83 -8.67 4.97
N VAL A 43 -7.50 -9.62 4.30
CA VAL A 43 -8.65 -9.33 3.43
C VAL A 43 -9.80 -8.67 4.21
N LYS A 44 -10.11 -9.14 5.42
CA LYS A 44 -11.15 -8.55 6.27
C LYS A 44 -10.75 -7.14 6.73
N ALA A 45 -9.49 -6.94 7.15
CA ALA A 45 -8.95 -5.64 7.55
C ALA A 45 -9.02 -4.64 6.39
N LEU A 46 -8.53 -5.00 5.19
CA LEU A 46 -8.57 -4.14 4.00
C LEU A 46 -9.98 -3.70 3.59
N LYS A 47 -11.01 -4.50 3.89
CA LYS A 47 -12.41 -4.12 3.65
C LYS A 47 -12.89 -3.07 4.65
N ARG A 48 -12.52 -3.23 5.93
CA ARG A 48 -12.98 -2.39 7.03
C ARG A 48 -12.22 -1.09 7.14
N ASP A 49 -10.90 -1.13 6.95
CA ASP A 49 -9.95 -0.15 7.49
C ASP A 49 -9.30 0.76 6.43
N VAL A 50 -9.80 0.73 5.19
CA VAL A 50 -9.37 1.63 4.11
C VAL A 50 -10.51 2.60 3.80
N HIS A 51 -10.31 3.86 4.18
CA HIS A 51 -11.32 4.91 4.09
C HIS A 51 -10.89 6.02 3.14
N LYS A 52 -11.86 6.73 2.56
CA LYS A 52 -11.59 8.01 1.90
C LYS A 52 -11.17 9.02 2.96
N GLY A 53 -10.07 9.76 2.75
CA GLY A 53 -9.49 10.63 3.79
C GLY A 53 -10.49 11.61 4.41
N SER A 54 -11.27 12.30 3.58
CA SER A 54 -12.30 13.26 4.05
C SER A 54 -13.48 12.64 4.82
N GLU A 55 -13.63 11.32 4.78
CA GLU A 55 -14.75 10.57 5.37
C GLU A 55 -14.25 9.47 6.33
N ALA A 56 -12.97 9.48 6.68
CA ALA A 56 -12.37 8.50 7.57
C ALA A 56 -12.85 8.71 9.03
N PRO A 57 -12.89 7.67 9.88
CA PRO A 57 -13.39 7.80 11.25
C PRO A 57 -12.62 8.82 12.11
N GLY A 58 -11.29 8.80 12.00
CA GLY A 58 -10.40 9.70 12.75
C GLY A 58 -10.10 11.02 12.04
N GLN A 59 -10.23 11.06 10.70
CA GLN A 59 -9.91 12.24 9.88
C GLN A 59 -8.54 12.86 10.24
N TRP A 60 -7.53 12.02 10.46
CA TRP A 60 -6.17 12.45 10.82
C TRP A 60 -5.51 13.30 9.73
N SER A 61 -5.86 13.05 8.46
CA SER A 61 -5.45 13.83 7.30
C SER A 61 -6.62 13.95 6.31
N PRO A 62 -7.61 14.84 6.54
CA PRO A 62 -8.82 14.92 5.72
C PRO A 62 -8.57 15.27 4.25
N HIS A 63 -7.39 15.83 3.95
CA HIS A 63 -6.95 16.22 2.61
C HIS A 63 -6.27 15.08 1.84
N SER A 64 -5.98 13.95 2.49
CA SER A 64 -5.45 12.77 1.82
C SER A 64 -6.52 12.14 0.92
N ILE A 65 -6.08 11.30 -0.02
CA ILE A 65 -6.97 10.48 -0.84
C ILE A 65 -7.60 9.41 0.06
N LEU A 66 -6.76 8.70 0.83
CA LEU A 66 -7.14 7.62 1.72
C LEU A 66 -6.50 7.77 3.10
N GLU A 67 -7.20 7.30 4.12
CA GLU A 67 -6.63 6.92 5.42
C GLU A 67 -6.76 5.40 5.58
N ILE A 68 -5.66 4.73 5.89
CA ILE A 68 -5.57 3.28 6.07
C ILE A 68 -5.19 3.01 7.53
N TYR A 69 -6.06 2.30 8.25
CA TYR A 69 -5.89 1.98 9.67
C TYR A 69 -5.23 0.61 9.81
N CYS A 70 -4.04 0.58 10.40
CA CYS A 70 -3.16 -0.58 10.43
C CYS A 70 -3.42 -1.53 11.62
N GLU A 71 -4.04 -1.04 12.70
CA GLU A 71 -4.27 -1.81 13.94
C GLU A 71 -5.14 -3.06 13.75
N GLY A 72 -5.89 -3.12 12.64
CA GLY A 72 -6.83 -4.18 12.32
C GLY A 72 -6.24 -5.42 11.64
N GLY A 73 -4.93 -5.48 11.41
CA GLY A 73 -4.26 -6.55 10.66
C GLY A 73 -3.64 -6.13 9.33
N ILE A 74 -3.54 -4.82 9.06
CA ILE A 74 -2.76 -4.28 7.94
C ILE A 74 -1.41 -3.83 8.49
N PRO A 75 -0.26 -4.33 8.00
CA PRO A 75 1.05 -3.93 8.53
C PRO A 75 1.27 -2.41 8.47
N ASN A 76 1.72 -1.80 9.58
CA ASN A 76 2.08 -0.37 9.59
C ASN A 76 3.41 -0.16 8.87
N ALA A 77 3.54 0.95 8.13
CA ALA A 77 4.77 1.40 7.50
C ALA A 77 5.93 1.73 8.45
N THR A 78 5.70 2.05 9.72
CA THR A 78 6.76 2.38 10.70
C THR A 78 7.38 1.15 11.37
N ASP A 79 6.76 -0.02 11.24
CA ASP A 79 7.19 -1.23 11.94
C ASP A 79 8.44 -1.86 11.31
N ILE A 80 9.27 -2.42 12.17
CA ILE A 80 10.47 -3.18 11.83
C ILE A 80 10.22 -4.62 12.26
N ASN A 81 10.39 -5.57 11.33
CA ASN A 81 10.25 -6.98 11.62
C ASN A 81 11.63 -7.65 11.61
N GLU A 82 12.09 -8.06 12.78
CA GLU A 82 13.36 -8.74 12.97
C GLU A 82 13.12 -10.22 13.22
N PHE A 83 13.71 -11.07 12.40
CA PHE A 83 13.69 -12.52 12.56
C PHE A 83 15.09 -12.98 12.98
N PRO A 84 15.22 -13.67 14.14
CA PRO A 84 16.49 -14.23 14.53
C PRO A 84 16.93 -15.33 13.54
N PRO A 85 18.24 -15.60 13.44
CA PRO A 85 18.72 -16.77 12.72
C PRO A 85 18.13 -18.07 13.28
N MET A 86 17.72 -18.98 12.40
CA MET A 86 17.30 -20.34 12.73
C MET A 86 18.15 -21.33 11.91
N PRO A 87 19.40 -21.60 12.36
CA PRO A 87 20.37 -22.41 11.61
C PRO A 87 19.89 -23.83 11.31
N GLU A 88 19.06 -24.41 12.19
CA GLU A 88 18.46 -25.74 12.05
C GLU A 88 17.54 -25.85 10.82
N PHE A 89 17.04 -24.72 10.31
CA PHE A 89 16.24 -24.65 9.08
C PHE A 89 16.99 -23.96 7.92
N GLY A 90 18.29 -23.70 8.08
CA GLY A 90 19.10 -22.98 7.09
C GLY A 90 18.70 -21.51 6.90
N PHE A 91 17.98 -20.92 7.85
CA PHE A 91 17.53 -19.53 7.78
C PHE A 91 18.49 -18.61 8.53
N ALA A 92 19.09 -17.65 7.83
CA ALA A 92 20.11 -16.75 8.39
C ALA A 92 19.55 -15.63 9.29
N GLY A 93 18.23 -15.55 9.46
CA GLY A 93 17.58 -14.40 10.06
C GLY A 93 17.35 -13.30 9.02
N GLY A 94 16.76 -12.19 9.45
CA GLY A 94 16.52 -11.05 8.58
C GLY A 94 15.90 -9.87 9.31
N CYS A 95 16.02 -8.68 8.73
CA CYS A 95 15.30 -7.50 9.15
C CYS A 95 14.56 -6.97 7.92
N SER A 96 13.25 -6.74 8.06
CA SER A 96 12.46 -6.09 7.02
C SER A 96 11.76 -4.86 7.58
N TYR A 97 11.89 -3.75 6.87
CA TYR A 97 11.19 -2.50 7.17
C TYR A 97 9.88 -2.49 6.40
N ASN A 98 8.77 -2.30 7.08
CA ASN A 98 7.48 -2.25 6.40
C ASN A 98 7.38 -1.02 5.47
N SER A 99 8.08 0.07 5.76
CA SER A 99 8.19 1.23 4.87
C SER A 99 8.70 0.85 3.47
N ASP A 100 9.71 -0.03 3.38
CA ASP A 100 10.21 -0.54 2.10
C ASP A 100 9.16 -1.36 1.36
N GLN A 101 8.33 -2.12 2.09
CA GLN A 101 7.23 -2.89 1.52
C GLN A 101 6.11 -1.96 1.04
N TRP A 102 5.76 -0.93 1.82
CA TRP A 102 4.81 0.11 1.40
C TRP A 102 5.28 0.86 0.16
N ALA A 103 6.58 1.12 0.00
CA ALA A 103 7.13 1.68 -1.24
C ALA A 103 6.89 0.76 -2.47
N LYS A 104 6.91 -0.57 -2.28
CA LYS A 104 6.53 -1.52 -3.35
C LYS A 104 5.04 -1.46 -3.67
N VAL A 105 4.19 -1.22 -2.66
CA VAL A 105 2.74 -0.99 -2.88
C VAL A 105 2.54 0.26 -3.72
N ASP A 106 3.19 1.39 -3.38
CA ASP A 106 3.13 2.62 -4.16
C ASP A 106 3.59 2.38 -5.60
N GLN A 107 4.69 1.65 -5.78
CA GLN A 107 5.21 1.28 -7.09
C GLN A 107 4.17 0.48 -7.91
N TYR A 108 3.55 -0.53 -7.31
CA TYR A 108 2.49 -1.32 -7.95
C TYR A 108 1.32 -0.43 -8.39
N VAL A 109 0.85 0.45 -7.51
CA VAL A 109 -0.28 1.34 -7.81
C VAL A 109 0.08 2.30 -8.93
N ASN A 110 1.24 2.94 -8.86
CA ASN A 110 1.70 3.92 -9.86
C ASN A 110 1.96 3.29 -11.23
N GLN A 111 2.53 2.09 -11.28
CA GLN A 111 2.67 1.35 -12.54
C GLN A 111 1.31 1.00 -13.16
N THR A 112 0.36 0.56 -12.32
CA THR A 112 -0.99 0.22 -12.78
C THR A 112 -1.75 1.46 -13.26
N LEU A 113 -1.63 2.59 -12.57
CA LEU A 113 -2.21 3.88 -12.99
C LEU A 113 -1.64 4.34 -14.34
N ALA A 114 -0.32 4.23 -14.52
CA ALA A 114 0.34 4.56 -15.79
C ALA A 114 -0.16 3.66 -16.93
N LEU A 115 -0.29 2.35 -16.70
CA LEU A 115 -0.87 1.42 -17.68
C LEU A 115 -2.34 1.73 -18.01
N GLN A 116 -3.09 2.29 -17.06
CA GLN A 116 -4.45 2.79 -17.27
C GLN A 116 -4.52 4.18 -17.91
N GLY A 117 -3.37 4.79 -18.24
CA GLY A 117 -3.25 6.06 -18.94
C GLY A 117 -3.35 7.30 -18.05
N TYR A 118 -3.24 7.17 -16.72
CA TYR A 118 -3.15 8.31 -15.80
C TYR A 118 -1.71 8.83 -15.73
N ALA A 119 -1.55 10.14 -15.57
CA ALA A 119 -0.25 10.77 -15.38
C ALA A 119 0.13 10.92 -13.90
N GLU A 120 -0.88 10.90 -13.03
CA GLU A 120 -0.73 11.18 -11.62
C GLU A 120 -0.13 9.99 -10.87
N GLN A 121 0.66 10.32 -9.85
CA GLN A 121 1.26 9.36 -8.95
C GLN A 121 0.77 9.58 -7.53
N VAL A 122 0.84 8.51 -6.74
CA VAL A 122 0.47 8.49 -5.34
C VAL A 122 1.66 8.06 -4.49
N TYR A 123 1.65 8.46 -3.23
CA TYR A 123 2.64 8.06 -2.23
C TYR A 123 1.94 7.77 -0.89
N HIS A 124 2.52 6.89 -0.09
CA HIS A 124 2.13 6.67 1.29
C HIS A 124 2.90 7.60 2.25
N GLU A 125 2.23 8.02 3.32
CA GLU A 125 2.81 8.80 4.40
C GLU A 125 2.31 8.24 5.74
N PRO A 126 3.19 7.65 6.56
CA PRO A 126 2.81 7.22 7.91
C PRO A 126 2.46 8.46 8.74
N TYR A 127 1.26 8.50 9.31
CA TYR A 127 0.86 9.58 10.22
C TYR A 127 1.32 9.31 11.65
N ASN A 128 1.14 8.06 12.08
CA ASN A 128 1.56 7.53 13.38
C ASN A 128 1.71 6.00 13.29
N ASN A 129 1.92 5.35 14.43
CA ASN A 129 2.05 3.89 14.50
C ASN A 129 0.72 3.12 14.28
N ALA A 130 -0.37 3.78 13.88
CA ALA A 130 -1.67 3.17 13.59
C ALA A 130 -2.27 3.55 12.22
N VAL A 131 -1.85 4.64 11.58
CA VAL A 131 -2.50 5.18 10.37
C VAL A 131 -1.49 5.55 9.30
N VAL A 132 -1.76 5.11 8.07
CA VAL A 132 -1.03 5.48 6.85
C VAL A 132 -1.96 6.27 5.94
N ASN A 133 -1.51 7.44 5.49
CA ASN A 133 -2.22 8.32 4.58
C ASN A 133 -1.73 8.10 3.14
N ILE A 134 -2.64 8.20 2.17
CA ILE A 134 -2.28 8.17 0.75
C ILE A 134 -2.49 9.55 0.12
N GLY A 135 -1.43 10.14 -0.40
CA GLY A 135 -1.41 11.46 -1.04
C GLY A 135 -1.20 11.39 -2.56
N TRP A 136 -1.41 12.53 -3.23
CA TRP A 136 -0.93 12.73 -4.61
C TRP A 136 0.50 13.23 -4.57
N SER A 137 1.40 12.62 -5.35
CA SER A 137 2.77 13.11 -5.55
C SER A 137 2.83 14.31 -6.50
#